data_AF-A0A979G1G9-F1
#
_entry.id   AF-A0A979G1G9-F1
#
_cell.length_a   1.000
_cell.length_b   1.000
_cell.length_c   1.000
_cell.angle_alpha   90.00
_cell.angle_beta   90.00
_cell.angle_gamma   90.00
#
_symmetry.space_group_name_H-M   'P 1'
#
loop_
_entity.id
_entity.type
_entity.pdbx_description
1 polymer ?
#
loop_
_entity_poly.entity_id
_entity_poly.type
_entity_poly.pdbx_seq_one_letter_code
_entity_poly.pdbx_strand_id
1 'polypeptide(L)'
;MKSTQIFKTILLALPFLILLYVFFLRDRIDAGDGIGGGSYDLTKLYAAIGIGLYALILNLVLLIQDAHGNRVFLLGGIILLVVTIIMAVRSF
;
A
#
# COMPACT_ATOMS: atom_id res chain seq x y z
N MET A 1 13.21 -5.27 -21.68
CA MET A 1 13.60 -4.30 -20.63
C MET A 1 12.46 -3.35 -20.24
N LYS A 2 11.86 -2.57 -21.16
CA LYS A 2 10.77 -1.61 -20.82
C LYS A 2 9.51 -2.28 -20.25
N SER A 3 9.08 -3.41 -20.82
CA SER A 3 7.90 -4.16 -20.35
C SER A 3 8.05 -4.63 -18.88
N THR A 4 9.24 -5.10 -18.51
CA THR A 4 9.54 -5.54 -17.13
C THR A 4 9.49 -4.40 -16.12
N GLN A 5 9.88 -3.19 -16.52
CA GLN A 5 9.78 -2.00 -15.67
C GLN A 5 8.33 -1.56 -15.49
N ILE A 6 7.54 -1.56 -16.57
CA ILE A 6 6.10 -1.24 -16.53
C ILE A 6 5.38 -2.19 -15.57
N PHE A 7 5.67 -3.49 -15.64
CA PHE A 7 5.09 -4.47 -14.75
C PHE A 7 5.41 -4.20 -13.27
N LYS A 8 6.68 -3.89 -12.95
CA LYS A 8 7.11 -3.53 -11.58
C LYS A 8 6.42 -2.25 -11.09
N THR A 9 6.23 -1.26 -11.96
CA THR A 9 5.49 -0.05 -11.63
C THR A 9 4.04 -0.36 -11.30
N ILE A 10 3.37 -1.21 -12.08
CA ILE A 10 1.97 -1.59 -11.83
C ILE A 10 1.86 -2.32 -10.48
N LEU A 11 2.76 -3.26 -10.20
CA LEU A 11 2.80 -3.97 -8.91
C LEU A 11 3.01 -3.02 -7.73
N LEU A 12 3.80 -1.95 -7.90
CA LEU A 12 4.00 -0.95 -6.86
C LEU A 12 2.81 0.02 -6.72
N ALA A 13 2.15 0.37 -7.84
CA ALA A 13 1.06 1.33 -7.86
C ALA A 13 -0.25 0.77 -7.30
N LEU A 14 -0.54 -0.52 -7.53
CA LEU A 14 -1.73 -1.19 -7.02
C LEU A 14 -1.94 -1.03 -5.50
N PRO A 15 -0.98 -1.40 -4.62
CA PRO A 15 -1.15 -1.22 -3.19
C PRO A 15 -1.29 0.25 -2.78
N PHE A 16 -0.61 1.18 -3.47
CA PHE A 16 -0.78 2.61 -3.22
C PHE A 16 -2.21 3.08 -3.51
N LEU A 17 -2.79 2.67 -4.65
CA LEU A 17 -4.16 3.01 -5.02
C LEU A 17 -5.18 2.44 -4.03
N ILE A 18 -4.96 1.23 -3.53
CA ILE A 18 -5.83 0.62 -2.52
C ILE A 18 -5.76 1.40 -1.20
N LEU A 19 -4.55 1.76 -0.73
CA LEU A 19 -4.41 2.61 0.46
C LEU A 19 -5.12 3.96 0.28
N LEU A 20 -4.93 4.60 -0.87
CA LEU A 20 -5.58 5.87 -1.18
C LEU A 20 -7.11 5.73 -1.11
N TYR A 21 -7.65 4.69 -1.74
CA TYR A 21 -9.08 4.42 -1.73
C TYR A 21 -9.60 4.17 -0.31
N VAL A 22 -9.02 3.21 0.41
CA VAL A 22 -9.53 2.76 1.73
C VAL A 22 -9.40 3.85 2.79
N PHE A 23 -8.29 4.60 2.81
CA PHE A 23 -8.02 5.57 3.88
C PHE A 23 -8.53 6.99 3.59
N PHE A 24 -8.74 7.37 2.33
CA PHE A 24 -9.10 8.76 1.99
C PHE A 24 -10.40 8.92 1.19
N LEU A 25 -10.80 7.93 0.39
CA LEU A 25 -11.92 8.08 -0.55
C LEU A 25 -13.18 7.31 -0.11
N ARG A 26 -13.03 6.10 0.44
CA ARG A 26 -14.15 5.21 0.79
C ARG A 26 -15.21 5.94 1.62
N ASP A 27 -14.79 6.53 2.73
CA ASP A 27 -15.69 7.21 3.67
C ASP A 27 -16.34 8.49 3.10
N ARG A 28 -15.80 9.03 1.99
CA ARG A 28 -16.39 10.19 1.30
C ARG A 28 -17.42 9.80 0.25
N ILE A 29 -17.34 8.59 -0.29
CA ILE A 29 -18.22 8.07 -1.34
C ILE A 29 -19.49 7.48 -0.71
N ASP A 30 -19.37 6.78 0.42
CA ASP A 30 -20.49 6.16 1.14
C ASP A 30 -21.18 7.12 2.14
N ALA A 31 -21.07 8.44 1.95
CA ALA A 31 -21.62 9.46 2.86
C ALA A 31 -23.17 9.61 2.75
N GLY A 32 -23.91 8.50 2.72
CA GLY A 32 -25.34 8.46 3.04
C GLY A 32 -25.53 8.32 4.54
N ASP A 33 -26.02 9.38 5.19
CA ASP A 33 -26.54 9.44 6.57
C ASP A 33 -25.68 8.93 7.75
N GLY A 34 -24.37 8.73 7.57
CA GLY A 34 -23.47 8.30 8.65
C GLY A 34 -22.53 9.39 9.15
N ILE A 35 -23.00 10.32 9.99
CA ILE A 35 -22.10 10.97 10.96
C ILE A 35 -21.74 9.91 12.00
N GLY A 36 -20.55 9.33 11.91
CA GLY A 36 -20.02 8.41 12.91
C GLY A 36 -18.97 7.49 12.29
N GLY A 37 -17.74 7.41 12.77
CA GLY A 37 -17.26 7.71 14.11
C GLY A 37 -16.35 6.57 14.51
N GLY A 38 -15.13 6.92 14.97
CA GLY A 38 -14.28 6.28 15.99
C GLY A 38 -14.42 4.80 16.36
N SER A 39 -14.90 3.92 15.49
CA SER A 39 -14.98 2.48 15.70
C SER A 39 -13.93 1.80 14.84
N TYR A 40 -13.37 0.73 15.39
CA TYR A 40 -12.27 -0.05 14.85
C TYR A 40 -12.61 -0.55 13.44
N ASP A 41 -12.19 0.18 12.42
CA ASP A 41 -12.51 -0.11 11.03
C ASP A 41 -11.68 -1.29 10.55
N LEU A 42 -12.24 -2.49 10.73
CA LEU A 42 -11.63 -3.76 10.34
C LEU A 42 -11.17 -3.74 8.87
N THR A 43 -11.86 -3.01 7.99
CA THR A 43 -11.42 -2.89 6.59
C THR A 43 -10.11 -2.11 6.47
N LYS A 44 -9.95 -0.99 7.20
CA LYS A 44 -8.67 -0.25 7.24
C LYS A 44 -7.57 -1.13 7.83
N LEU A 45 -7.88 -1.94 8.83
CA LEU A 45 -6.91 -2.82 9.49
C LEU A 45 -6.42 -3.91 8.53
N TYR A 46 -7.35 -4.66 7.94
CA TYR A 46 -7.02 -5.74 7.01
C TYR A 46 -6.36 -5.20 5.73
N ALA A 47 -6.76 -4.02 5.25
CA ALA A 47 -6.09 -3.36 4.13
C ALA A 47 -4.64 -2.99 4.48
N ALA A 48 -4.40 -2.36 5.64
CA ALA A 48 -3.04 -2.01 6.07
C ALA A 48 -2.15 -3.24 6.24
N ILE A 49 -2.64 -4.29 6.92
CA ILE A 49 -1.87 -5.54 7.11
C ILE A 49 -1.58 -6.21 5.76
N GLY A 50 -2.60 -6.37 4.92
CA GLY A 50 -2.48 -7.02 3.62
C GLY A 50 -1.49 -6.29 2.71
N ILE A 51 -1.58 -4.96 2.66
CA ILE A 51 -0.68 -4.13 1.85
C ILE A 51 0.72 -4.09 2.43
N GLY A 52 0.87 -4.07 3.75
CA GLY A 52 2.18 -4.15 4.42
C GLY A 52 2.90 -5.46 4.09
N LEU A 53 2.20 -6.60 4.20
CA LEU A 53 2.75 -7.91 3.83
C LEU A 53 3.06 -7.98 2.33
N TYR A 54 2.18 -7.45 1.47
CA TYR A 54 2.41 -7.38 0.04
C TYR A 54 3.69 -6.59 -0.29
N ALA A 55 3.84 -5.38 0.28
CA ALA A 55 5.01 -4.54 0.06
C ALA A 55 6.28 -5.21 0.58
N LEU A 56 6.23 -5.90 1.71
CA LEU A 56 7.35 -6.68 2.24
C LEU A 56 7.78 -7.78 1.27
N ILE A 57 6.84 -8.60 0.80
CA ILE A 57 7.10 -9.69 -0.15
C ILE A 57 7.65 -9.14 -1.47
N LEU A 58 7.06 -8.06 -1.99
CA LEU A 58 7.53 -7.42 -3.22
C LEU A 58 8.99 -6.96 -3.11
N ASN A 59 9.35 -6.32 -1.99
CA ASN A 59 10.74 -5.91 -1.74
C ASN A 59 11.69 -7.11 -1.66
N LEU A 60 11.30 -8.18 -0.97
CA LEU A 60 12.11 -9.40 -0.90
C LEU A 60 12.34 -10.02 -2.28
N VAL A 61 11.29 -10.11 -3.11
CA VAL A 61 11.40 -10.62 -4.48
C VAL A 61 12.33 -9.75 -5.32
N LEU A 62 12.19 -8.43 -5.26
CA LEU A 62 13.06 -7.49 -6.01
C LEU A 62 14.51 -7.55 -5.56
N LEU A 63 14.75 -7.79 -4.26
CA LEU A 63 16.08 -7.95 -3.68
C LEU A 63 16.75 -9.24 -4.15
N ILE A 64 16.03 -10.36 -4.14
CA ILE A 64 16.53 -11.68 -4.56
C ILE A 64 16.84 -11.70 -6.06
N GLN A 65 16.03 -11.04 -6.89
CA GLN A 65 16.21 -11.06 -8.34
C GLN A 65 17.45 -10.29 -8.79
N ASP A 66 17.55 -9.01 -8.42
CA ASP A 66 18.68 -8.13 -8.75
C ASP A 66 18.52 -6.81 -7.99
N ALA A 67 19.15 -6.72 -6.82
CA ALA A 67 19.08 -5.53 -5.98
C ALA A 67 19.61 -4.27 -6.69
N HIS A 68 20.64 -4.39 -7.53
CA HIS A 68 21.26 -3.24 -8.18
C HIS A 68 20.38 -2.70 -9.32
N GLY A 69 19.79 -3.60 -10.12
CA GLY A 69 18.85 -3.23 -11.19
C GLY A 69 17.50 -2.73 -10.68
N ASN A 70 17.12 -3.07 -9.45
CA ASN A 70 15.81 -2.75 -8.87
C ASN A 70 15.82 -1.61 -7.83
N ARG A 71 16.94 -0.91 -7.62
CA ARG A 71 17.09 0.10 -6.55
C ARG A 71 15.93 1.08 -6.43
N VAL A 72 15.44 1.61 -7.56
CA VAL A 72 14.31 2.57 -7.57
C VAL A 72 13.02 1.92 -7.08
N PHE A 73 12.74 0.69 -7.50
CA PHE A 73 11.54 -0.04 -7.07
C PHE A 73 11.63 -0.50 -5.62
N LEU A 74 12.82 -0.88 -5.16
CA LEU A 74 13.08 -1.18 -3.74
C LEU A 74 12.87 0.06 -2.87
N LEU A 75 13.38 1.22 -3.28
CA LEU A 75 13.16 2.47 -2.56
C LEU A 75 11.66 2.80 -2.50
N GLY A 76 10.96 2.73 -3.64
CA GLY A 76 9.51 2.95 -3.69
C GLY A 76 8.74 1.96 -2.81
N GLY A 77 9.16 0.70 -2.79
CA GLY A 77 8.54 -0.35 -1.97
C GLY A 77 8.75 -0.11 -0.48
N ILE A 78 9.94 0.32 -0.07
CA ILE A 78 10.24 0.69 1.32
C ILE A 78 9.43 1.91 1.73
N ILE A 79 9.36 2.95 0.88
CA ILE A 79 8.55 4.15 1.16
C ILE A 79 7.09 3.75 1.34
N LEU A 80 6.55 2.92 0.45
CA LEU A 80 5.18 2.43 0.55
C LEU A 80 4.95 1.65 1.85
N LEU A 81 5.90 0.79 2.24
CA LEU A 81 5.83 0.04 3.51
C LEU A 81 5.80 1.00 4.71
N VAL A 82 6.68 2.00 4.73
CA VAL A 82 6.72 3.02 5.79
C VAL A 82 5.41 3.80 5.85
N VAL A 83 4.89 4.25 4.70
CA VAL A 83 3.60 4.94 4.61
C VAL A 83 2.48 4.07 5.16
N THR A 84 2.46 2.77 4.79
CA THR A 84 1.45 1.81 5.28
C THR A 84 1.52 1.67 6.80
N ILE A 85 2.72 1.58 7.37
CA ILE A 85 2.93 1.49 8.83
C ILE A 85 2.45 2.78 9.51
N ILE A 86 2.81 3.95 8.99
CA ILE A 86 2.37 5.24 9.54
C ILE A 86 0.84 5.35 9.50
N MET A 87 0.21 4.94 8.41
CA MET A 87 -1.24 4.93 8.28
C MET A 87 -1.90 3.97 9.27
N ALA A 88 -1.35 2.77 9.44
CA ALA A 88 -1.82 1.80 10.41
C ALA A 88 -1.74 2.36 11.84
N VAL A 89 -0.57 2.86 12.26
CA VAL A 89 -0.34 3.41 13.61
C VAL A 89 -1.18 4.65 13.90
N ARG A 90 -1.51 5.47 12.90
CA ARG A 90 -2.37 6.64 13.10
C ARG A 90 -3.86 6.32 13.14
N SER A 91 -4.26 5.17 12.59
CA SER A 91 -5.67 4.79 12.45
C SER A 91 -6.17 3.88 13.57
N PHE A 92 -5.27 3.28 14.35
CA PHE A 92 -5.55 2.36 15.46
C PHE A 92 -4.78 2.80 16.70
#